data_AF-A0AA36J664-F1
#
_entry.id   AF-A0AA36J664-F1
#
_cell.length_a   1.000
_cell.length_b   1.000
_cell.length_c   1.000
_cell.angle_alpha   90.00
_cell.angle_beta   90.00
_cell.angle_gamma   90.00
#
_symmetry.space_group_name_H-M   'P 1'
#
loop_
_entity.id
_entity.type
_entity.pdbx_description
1 polymer ?
#
loop_
_entity_poly.entity_id
_entity_poly.type
_entity_poly.pdbx_seq_one_letter_code
_entity_poly.pdbx_strand_id
1 'polypeptide(L)'
;MGCRVFALSGLQLLELSPSRLAELQGLEALKDLLAPRLGAASVRLRLLAGADEVSEWPPPRDLQVVVLPWCQHLARELLLAAGGGDVAAVGRLLRAPQDPNGGALHAAARNGHVEVLQSLLAASAALDLRGAYEATALLEAAERGHLPSVRCLAEARANLDLAGLGCTTPLLAAAERGRLDVVRFLLAKGADKEAADARGVTPLLASLGHLQLTELLLEAKAELNTPEKDGKTRYAWQRAWATLTLRVAYWRPVQTPIGLLWRKPEARASLNCPDALGVTALWAAARNARLDVVHYLLQQQHVDKDAPDIDSETPLRSAAEHGHFEVARALLAARADLELPGAEGRAPLRAAAQHGHHEVVQCLLASRAALDASCENGRTPLRAAAEAGQLVSRLISAKADSTKSDEGMTPLHAAAGKGHLRLLPLLTDTLEARDHLGATPLWRAARAGQVEAVKFLAEHGADTDCFVNTGQTALQAATERCHSQVVNFLREAADDVRKPAKRCRLSDQSVAFRCAQAEPWIEKCECYGPRAQNELTSCGQNKLAIDEGPEECPN
;
A
#
# COMPACT_ATOMS: atom_id res chain seq x y z
N MET A 1 72.55 36.69 -10.69
CA MET A 1 71.78 36.37 -9.47
C MET A 1 70.49 35.71 -9.92
N GLY A 2 70.33 34.41 -9.65
CA GLY A 2 69.22 33.61 -10.16
C GLY A 2 67.95 33.82 -9.34
N CYS A 3 66.85 34.14 -10.00
CA CYS A 3 65.53 34.25 -9.38
C CYS A 3 65.10 32.86 -8.87
N ARG A 4 64.61 32.77 -7.63
CA ARG A 4 64.07 31.55 -7.03
C ARG A 4 62.64 31.85 -6.60
N VAL A 5 61.67 31.13 -7.16
CA VAL A 5 60.29 31.18 -6.67
C VAL A 5 60.10 30.03 -5.70
N PHE A 6 59.69 30.38 -4.49
CA PHE A 6 59.44 29.43 -3.42
C PHE A 6 57.94 29.27 -3.25
N ALA A 7 57.44 28.05 -3.35
CA ALA A 7 56.09 27.69 -2.91
C ALA A 7 56.19 26.95 -1.58
N LEU A 8 55.42 27.36 -0.57
CA LEU A 8 55.51 26.85 0.81
C LEU A 8 54.32 25.94 1.12
N SER A 9 54.45 24.63 0.91
CA SER A 9 53.39 23.67 1.31
C SER A 9 53.74 23.05 2.65
N GLY A 10 53.10 23.51 3.73
CA GLY A 10 53.40 23.04 5.10
C GLY A 10 54.85 23.32 5.51
N LEU A 11 55.73 22.31 5.36
CA LEU A 11 57.16 22.36 5.69
C LEU A 11 58.09 22.15 4.47
N GLN A 12 57.57 22.02 3.25
CA GLN A 12 58.39 21.84 2.04
C GLN A 12 58.40 23.09 1.17
N LEU A 13 59.63 23.52 0.85
CA LEU A 13 59.95 24.61 -0.04
C LEU A 13 60.07 24.06 -1.47
N LEU A 14 59.10 24.36 -2.32
CA LEU A 14 59.12 24.01 -3.73
C LEU A 14 59.85 25.11 -4.50
N GLU A 15 61.08 24.82 -4.96
CA GLU A 15 61.88 25.73 -5.77
C GLU A 15 61.54 25.55 -7.26
N LEU A 16 61.03 26.60 -7.90
CA LEU A 16 60.81 26.64 -9.34
C LEU A 16 61.98 27.32 -10.05
N SER A 17 62.51 26.69 -11.09
CA SER A 17 63.62 27.23 -11.86
C SER A 17 63.19 28.46 -12.68
N PRO A 18 63.99 29.53 -12.74
CA PRO A 18 63.61 30.80 -13.37
C PRO A 18 63.37 30.72 -14.88
N SER A 19 63.97 29.75 -15.57
CA SER A 19 63.70 29.47 -16.99
C SER A 19 62.25 29.02 -17.23
N ARG A 20 61.70 28.21 -16.32
CA ARG A 20 60.37 27.60 -16.45
C ARG A 20 59.25 28.56 -16.08
N LEU A 21 59.54 29.57 -15.27
CA LEU A 21 58.63 30.68 -14.95
C LEU A 21 58.55 31.74 -16.06
N ALA A 22 59.63 31.94 -16.80
CA ALA A 22 59.65 32.85 -17.95
C ALA A 22 58.79 32.35 -19.13
N GLU A 23 58.51 31.04 -19.17
CA GLU A 23 57.67 30.38 -20.18
C GLU A 23 56.17 30.41 -19.82
N LEU A 24 55.80 30.75 -18.57
CA LEU A 24 54.40 30.78 -18.13
C LEU A 24 53.68 32.04 -18.63
N GLN A 25 52.58 31.85 -19.36
CA GLN A 25 51.71 32.94 -19.83
C GLN A 25 50.47 33.08 -18.93
N GLY A 26 50.67 33.53 -17.70
CA GLY A 26 49.58 33.91 -16.79
C GLY A 26 49.25 32.92 -15.67
N LEU A 27 48.22 33.30 -14.89
CA LEU A 27 47.87 32.67 -13.61
C LEU A 27 47.37 31.21 -13.75
N GLU A 28 46.67 30.89 -14.83
CA GLU A 28 46.16 29.53 -15.07
C GLU A 28 47.29 28.53 -15.36
N ALA A 29 48.28 28.91 -16.18
CA ALA A 29 49.45 28.08 -16.43
C ALA A 29 50.26 27.80 -15.14
N LEU A 30 50.28 28.76 -14.21
CA LEU A 30 50.90 28.58 -12.90
C LEU A 30 50.08 27.65 -11.99
N LYS A 31 48.74 27.72 -12.02
CA LYS A 31 47.87 26.79 -11.29
C LYS A 31 48.08 25.35 -11.77
N ASP A 32 48.11 25.13 -13.08
CA ASP A 32 48.32 23.82 -13.69
C ASP A 32 49.69 23.22 -13.33
N LEU A 33 50.71 24.06 -13.18
CA LEU A 33 52.04 23.64 -12.75
C LEU A 33 52.09 23.28 -11.25
N LEU A 34 51.38 24.03 -10.41
CA LEU A 34 51.43 23.91 -8.95
C LEU A 34 50.50 22.82 -8.40
N ALA A 35 49.30 22.66 -8.96
CA ALA A 35 48.30 21.72 -8.44
C ALA A 35 48.80 20.26 -8.32
N PRO A 36 49.47 19.68 -9.35
CA PRO A 36 50.00 18.32 -9.26
C PRO A 36 51.15 18.20 -8.25
N ARG A 37 51.96 19.25 -8.12
CA ARG A 37 53.14 19.27 -7.22
C ARG A 37 52.76 19.44 -5.75
N LEU A 38 51.63 20.07 -5.49
CA LEU A 38 51.09 20.27 -4.14
C LEU A 38 50.20 19.12 -3.68
N GLY A 39 49.93 18.13 -4.54
CA GLY A 39 48.99 17.03 -4.25
C GLY A 39 47.55 17.52 -4.02
N ALA A 40 47.22 18.72 -4.51
CA ALA A 40 45.94 19.36 -4.28
C ALA A 40 45.05 19.23 -5.53
N ALA A 41 43.78 18.86 -5.33
CA ALA A 41 42.80 18.75 -6.42
C ALA A 41 42.45 20.12 -7.06
N SER A 42 42.63 21.22 -6.32
CA SER A 42 42.50 22.59 -6.83
C SER A 42 43.36 23.55 -6.02
N VAL A 43 43.88 24.59 -6.67
CA VAL A 43 44.69 25.65 -6.03
C VAL A 43 44.12 27.00 -6.42
N ARG A 44 43.72 27.80 -5.42
CA ARG A 44 43.36 29.19 -5.63
C ARG A 44 44.61 30.05 -5.50
N LEU A 45 45.01 30.69 -6.59
CA LEU A 45 46.10 31.66 -6.59
C LEU A 45 45.52 33.07 -6.56
N ARG A 46 46.10 33.92 -5.72
CA ARG A 46 45.86 35.37 -5.71
C ARG A 46 47.19 36.08 -5.88
N LEU A 47 47.20 37.10 -6.73
CA LEU A 47 48.33 38.02 -6.84
C LEU A 47 48.08 39.15 -5.86
N LEU A 48 49.01 39.36 -4.93
CA LEU A 48 48.95 40.43 -3.95
C LEU A 48 50.12 41.38 -4.19
N ALA A 49 49.86 42.68 -4.27
CA ALA A 49 50.87 43.72 -4.13
C ALA A 49 50.62 44.46 -2.82
N GLY A 50 51.42 44.16 -1.80
CA GLY A 50 51.14 44.60 -0.44
C GLY A 50 49.90 43.89 0.12
N ALA A 51 48.87 44.65 0.52
CA ALA A 51 47.62 44.13 1.04
C ALA A 51 46.50 44.00 -0.01
N ASP A 52 46.73 44.52 -1.23
CA ASP A 52 45.72 44.60 -2.28
C ASP A 52 45.87 43.48 -3.31
N GLU A 53 44.74 42.94 -3.75
CA GLU A 53 44.67 41.94 -4.83
C GLU A 53 44.81 42.64 -6.19
N VAL A 54 45.77 42.21 -6.99
CA VAL A 54 46.10 42.81 -8.30
C VAL A 54 45.70 41.86 -9.41
N SER A 55 45.12 42.40 -10.48
CA SER A 55 44.68 41.63 -11.66
C SER A 55 45.77 41.44 -12.72
N GLU A 56 46.84 42.23 -12.69
CA GLU A 56 47.91 42.19 -13.69
C GLU A 56 48.99 41.17 -13.32
N TRP A 57 49.34 40.30 -14.26
CA TRP A 57 50.39 39.30 -14.10
C TRP A 57 51.77 39.98 -14.01
N PRO A 58 52.46 39.93 -12.86
CA PRO A 58 53.73 40.63 -12.69
C PRO A 58 54.83 39.94 -13.49
N PRO A 59 55.91 40.68 -13.86
CA PRO A 59 57.09 40.06 -14.45
C PRO A 59 57.64 38.97 -13.52
N PRO A 60 58.15 37.84 -14.06
CA PRO A 60 58.51 36.64 -13.27
C PRO A 60 59.64 36.89 -12.25
N ARG A 61 60.25 38.07 -12.26
CA ARG A 61 61.33 38.49 -11.34
C ARG A 61 60.83 38.86 -9.94
N ASP A 62 59.54 39.19 -9.79
CA ASP A 62 58.98 39.73 -8.54
C ASP A 62 57.92 38.82 -7.88
N LEU A 63 57.75 37.59 -8.38
CA LEU A 63 56.68 36.68 -7.92
C LEU A 63 57.09 35.88 -6.66
N GLN A 64 56.45 36.14 -5.52
CA GLN A 64 56.48 35.27 -4.34
C GLN A 64 55.17 34.48 -4.24
N VAL A 65 55.24 33.15 -4.10
CA VAL A 65 54.06 32.28 -4.02
C VAL A 65 53.92 31.72 -2.61
N VAL A 66 53.06 32.34 -1.81
CA VAL A 66 52.73 31.83 -0.46
C VAL A 66 51.54 30.88 -0.57
N VAL A 67 51.73 29.61 -0.18
CA VAL A 67 50.63 28.63 -0.14
C VAL A 67 50.14 28.55 1.30
N LEU A 68 48.87 28.89 1.53
CA LEU A 68 48.25 28.86 2.85
C LEU A 68 47.33 27.63 2.96
N PRO A 69 47.39 26.85 4.06
CA PRO A 69 46.44 25.77 4.29
C PRO A 69 45.03 26.35 4.49
N TRP A 70 44.02 25.62 4.04
CA TRP A 70 42.63 26.04 4.22
C TRP A 70 42.25 26.06 5.70
N CYS A 71 41.71 27.18 6.18
CA CYS A 71 41.23 27.30 7.54
C CYS A 71 39.91 26.52 7.73
N GLN A 72 39.96 25.35 8.37
CA GLN A 72 38.79 24.47 8.56
C GLN A 72 37.63 25.13 9.33
N HIS A 73 37.91 26.05 10.27
CA HIS A 73 36.87 26.74 11.04
C HIS A 73 36.02 27.71 10.18
N LEU A 74 36.63 28.36 9.18
CA LEU A 74 35.95 29.31 8.30
C LEU A 74 35.01 28.61 7.30
N ALA A 75 35.23 27.32 7.02
CA ALA A 75 34.36 26.55 6.12
C ALA A 75 32.93 26.41 6.68
N ARG A 76 32.78 26.22 8.00
CA ARG A 76 31.46 26.14 8.65
C ARG A 76 30.75 27.49 8.68
N GLU A 77 31.47 28.56 8.95
CA GLU A 77 30.92 29.92 8.93
C GLU A 77 30.50 30.33 7.52
N LEU A 78 31.29 29.99 6.51
CA LEU A 78 30.95 30.22 5.10
C LEU A 78 29.70 29.44 4.70
N LEU A 79 29.58 28.18 5.12
CA LEU A 79 28.39 27.36 4.88
C LEU A 79 27.14 27.98 5.51
N LEU A 80 27.22 28.43 6.77
CA LEU A 80 26.11 29.07 7.48
C LEU A 80 25.73 30.41 6.86
N ALA A 81 26.72 31.26 6.54
CA ALA A 81 26.50 32.53 5.88
C ALA A 81 25.88 32.34 4.48
N ALA A 82 26.35 31.36 3.72
CA ALA A 82 25.81 31.03 2.42
C ALA A 82 24.37 30.49 2.50
N GLY A 83 24.09 29.63 3.48
CA GLY A 83 22.75 29.11 3.74
C GLY A 83 21.77 30.16 4.29
N GLY A 84 22.27 31.19 4.96
CA GLY A 84 21.47 32.33 5.45
C GLY A 84 21.30 33.47 4.46
N GLY A 85 21.99 33.44 3.31
CA GLY A 85 21.91 34.49 2.30
C GLY A 85 22.70 35.76 2.63
N ASP A 86 23.64 35.73 3.59
CA ASP A 86 24.43 36.90 3.98
C ASP A 86 25.58 37.14 3.00
N VAL A 87 25.30 37.89 1.93
CA VAL A 87 26.27 38.25 0.89
C VAL A 87 27.48 38.98 1.45
N ALA A 88 27.29 39.84 2.46
CA ALA A 88 28.37 40.63 3.04
C ALA A 88 29.32 39.74 3.86
N ALA A 89 28.78 38.82 4.66
CA ALA A 89 29.59 37.84 5.39
C ALA A 89 30.29 36.87 4.43
N VAL A 90 29.59 36.35 3.42
CA VAL A 90 30.19 35.49 2.38
C VAL A 90 31.33 36.23 1.67
N GLY A 91 31.15 37.49 1.28
CA GLY A 91 32.20 38.28 0.65
C GLY A 91 33.41 38.50 1.54
N ARG A 92 33.21 38.80 2.84
CA ARG A 92 34.31 38.92 3.82
C ARG A 92 35.05 37.59 4.02
N LEU A 93 34.30 36.51 4.21
CA LEU A 93 34.86 35.17 4.40
C LEU A 93 35.63 34.74 3.16
N LEU A 94 35.09 34.97 1.96
CA LEU A 94 35.76 34.61 0.71
C LEU A 94 37.08 35.35 0.48
N ARG A 95 37.34 36.48 1.15
CA ARG A 95 38.64 37.20 1.13
C ARG A 95 39.72 36.48 1.94
N ALA A 96 39.38 35.65 2.92
CA ALA A 96 40.35 34.82 3.63
C ALA A 96 40.76 33.59 2.78
N PRO A 97 41.79 32.82 3.17
CA PRO A 97 42.14 31.53 2.56
C PRO A 97 41.26 30.39 3.10
N GLN A 98 40.19 30.06 2.38
CA GLN A 98 39.29 28.94 2.68
C GLN A 98 38.78 28.28 1.41
N ASP A 99 38.31 27.05 1.58
CA ASP A 99 37.67 26.27 0.54
C ASP A 99 36.28 26.80 0.19
N PRO A 100 36.02 27.26 -1.05
CA PRO A 100 34.66 27.56 -1.49
C PRO A 100 33.81 26.28 -1.70
N ASN A 101 34.43 25.10 -1.75
CA ASN A 101 33.80 23.83 -2.10
C ASN A 101 33.24 23.03 -0.92
N GLY A 102 33.32 23.56 0.31
CA GLY A 102 32.79 22.95 1.53
C GLY A 102 31.26 22.90 1.64
N GLY A 103 30.52 22.81 0.53
CA GLY A 103 29.06 22.74 0.49
C GLY A 103 28.33 24.09 0.51
N ALA A 104 29.06 25.22 0.57
CA ALA A 104 28.45 26.55 0.57
C ALA A 104 27.59 26.81 -0.68
N LEU A 105 28.06 26.35 -1.85
CA LEU A 105 27.31 26.45 -3.12
C LEU A 105 25.99 25.68 -3.07
N HIS A 106 25.99 24.49 -2.45
CA HIS A 106 24.77 23.68 -2.27
C HIS A 106 23.77 24.39 -1.35
N ALA A 107 24.23 24.88 -0.19
CA ALA A 107 23.36 25.59 0.76
C ALA A 107 22.71 26.84 0.14
N ALA A 108 23.48 27.64 -0.60
CA ALA A 108 22.97 28.81 -1.31
C ALA A 108 21.96 28.42 -2.41
N ALA A 109 22.24 27.36 -3.18
CA ALA A 109 21.35 26.87 -4.22
C ALA A 109 20.02 26.33 -3.66
N ARG A 110 20.09 25.51 -2.60
CA ARG A 110 18.94 24.93 -1.90
C ARG A 110 17.98 25.95 -1.32
N ASN A 111 18.50 27.10 -0.87
CA ASN A 111 17.73 28.16 -0.23
C ASN A 111 17.42 29.34 -1.19
N GLY A 112 17.90 29.29 -2.44
CA GLY A 112 17.56 30.29 -3.45
C GLY A 112 18.35 31.60 -3.38
N HIS A 113 19.54 31.62 -2.77
CA HIS A 113 20.34 32.83 -2.57
C HIS A 113 21.25 33.13 -3.78
N VAL A 114 20.70 33.78 -4.80
CA VAL A 114 21.40 34.03 -6.09
C VAL A 114 22.64 34.91 -5.95
N GLU A 115 22.58 35.99 -5.17
CA GLU A 115 23.71 36.90 -4.99
C GLU A 115 24.90 36.21 -4.28
N VAL A 116 24.59 35.30 -3.36
CA VAL A 116 25.58 34.43 -2.72
C VAL A 116 26.15 33.44 -3.73
N LEU A 117 25.32 32.82 -4.59
CA LEU A 117 25.80 31.95 -5.66
C LEU A 117 26.79 32.70 -6.57
N GLN A 118 26.43 33.89 -7.05
CA GLN A 118 27.32 34.72 -7.88
C GLN A 118 28.65 35.00 -7.18
N SER A 119 28.63 35.31 -5.89
CA SER A 119 29.84 35.54 -5.09
C SER A 119 30.72 34.29 -4.97
N LEU A 120 30.11 33.13 -4.75
CA LEU A 120 30.81 31.84 -4.66
C LEU A 120 31.39 31.41 -6.03
N LEU A 121 30.65 31.64 -7.11
CA LEU A 121 31.09 31.35 -8.48
C LEU A 121 32.24 32.28 -8.93
N ALA A 122 32.17 33.57 -8.56
CA ALA A 122 33.27 34.50 -8.76
C ALA A 122 34.53 34.08 -7.98
N ALA A 123 34.37 33.34 -6.88
CA ALA A 123 35.47 32.70 -6.14
C ALA A 123 35.90 31.33 -6.69
N SER A 124 35.44 30.95 -7.89
CA SER A 124 35.75 29.68 -8.56
C SER A 124 35.29 28.44 -7.78
N ALA A 125 34.14 28.53 -7.09
CA ALA A 125 33.49 27.34 -6.53
C ALA A 125 33.17 26.34 -7.65
N ALA A 126 33.46 25.06 -7.42
CA ALA A 126 33.21 24.01 -8.38
C ALA A 126 31.70 23.71 -8.48
N LEU A 127 31.20 23.73 -9.71
CA LEU A 127 29.77 23.69 -10.03
C LEU A 127 29.14 22.32 -9.81
N ASP A 128 29.83 21.26 -10.22
CA ASP A 128 29.30 19.90 -10.32
C ASP A 128 29.78 19.00 -9.17
N LEU A 129 30.16 19.60 -8.04
CA LEU A 129 30.50 18.84 -6.85
C LEU A 129 29.26 18.09 -6.34
N ARG A 130 29.47 16.85 -5.94
CA ARG A 130 28.44 16.00 -5.35
C ARG A 130 28.41 16.23 -3.84
N GLY A 131 27.32 16.81 -3.36
CA GLY A 131 27.05 17.03 -1.95
C GLY A 131 26.47 15.79 -1.25
N ALA A 132 25.63 16.03 -0.24
CA ALA A 132 24.87 14.95 0.39
C ALA A 132 23.94 14.28 -0.63
N TYR A 133 23.81 12.95 -0.53
CA TYR A 133 23.01 12.15 -1.48
C TYR A 133 23.46 12.29 -2.95
N GLU A 134 24.74 12.56 -3.17
CA GLU A 134 25.33 12.78 -4.51
C GLU A 134 24.68 13.91 -5.32
N ALA A 135 23.85 14.76 -4.70
CA ALA A 135 23.16 15.84 -5.37
C ALA A 135 24.12 16.98 -5.75
N THR A 136 23.89 17.61 -6.89
CA THR A 136 24.56 18.87 -7.28
C THR A 136 23.81 20.08 -6.76
N ALA A 137 24.48 21.23 -6.69
CA ALA A 137 23.83 22.49 -6.41
C ALA A 137 22.67 22.80 -7.39
N LEU A 138 22.83 22.44 -8.68
CA LEU A 138 21.78 22.60 -9.68
C LEU A 138 20.57 21.72 -9.40
N LEU A 139 20.77 20.45 -9.03
CA LEU A 139 19.71 19.52 -8.67
C LEU A 139 18.90 20.05 -7.48
N GLU A 140 19.57 20.50 -6.42
CA GLU A 140 18.90 21.03 -5.23
C GLU A 140 18.08 22.31 -5.53
N ALA A 141 18.63 23.23 -6.34
CA ALA A 141 17.89 24.42 -6.77
C ALA A 141 16.67 24.04 -7.64
N ALA A 142 16.81 23.04 -8.52
CA ALA A 142 15.75 22.59 -9.40
C ALA A 142 14.60 21.91 -8.65
N GLU A 143 14.91 21.04 -7.68
CA GLU A 143 13.92 20.38 -6.80
C GLU A 143 13.09 21.41 -6.00
N ARG A 144 13.79 22.42 -5.45
CA ARG A 144 13.15 23.49 -4.64
C ARG A 144 12.42 24.53 -5.47
N GLY A 145 12.65 24.56 -6.78
CA GLY A 145 11.96 25.48 -7.69
C GLY A 145 12.57 26.88 -7.75
N HIS A 146 13.83 27.05 -7.34
CA HIS A 146 14.50 28.34 -7.33
C HIS A 146 15.02 28.71 -8.73
N LEU A 147 14.12 29.11 -9.63
CA LEU A 147 14.44 29.45 -11.03
C LEU A 147 15.63 30.43 -11.18
N PRO A 148 15.73 31.53 -10.40
CA PRO A 148 16.89 32.42 -10.49
C PRO A 148 18.23 31.74 -10.18
N SER A 149 18.27 30.84 -9.20
CA SER A 149 19.45 30.04 -8.88
C SER A 149 19.78 29.04 -9.98
N VAL A 150 18.76 28.37 -10.54
CA VAL A 150 18.91 27.45 -11.68
C VAL A 150 19.49 28.19 -12.89
N ARG A 151 19.00 29.40 -13.18
CA ARG A 151 19.53 30.26 -14.27
C ARG A 151 20.99 30.60 -14.05
N CYS A 152 21.33 31.09 -12.86
CA CYS A 152 22.70 31.45 -12.51
C CYS A 152 23.68 30.27 -12.66
N LEU A 153 23.30 29.08 -12.18
CA LEU A 153 24.13 27.88 -12.29
C LEU A 153 24.25 27.38 -13.74
N ALA A 154 23.16 27.43 -14.53
CA ALA A 154 23.19 27.05 -15.94
C ALA A 154 24.02 28.04 -16.79
N GLU A 155 23.95 29.33 -16.50
CA GLU A 155 24.79 30.36 -17.16
C GLU A 155 26.27 30.18 -16.83
N ALA A 156 26.58 29.70 -15.62
CA ALA A 156 27.93 29.29 -15.23
C ALA A 156 28.38 27.96 -15.86
N ARG A 157 27.54 27.33 -16.72
CA ARG A 157 27.80 26.04 -17.40
C ARG A 157 27.85 24.82 -16.48
N ALA A 158 27.07 24.80 -15.41
CA ALA A 158 26.84 23.57 -14.65
C ALA A 158 26.25 22.46 -15.54
N ASN A 159 26.61 21.21 -15.29
CA ASN A 159 26.09 20.08 -16.04
C ASN A 159 24.60 19.87 -15.71
N LEU A 160 23.75 20.05 -16.72
CA LEU A 160 22.28 19.98 -16.57
C LEU A 160 21.75 18.57 -16.29
N ASP A 161 22.53 17.55 -16.63
CA ASP A 161 22.11 16.14 -16.60
C ASP A 161 22.87 15.34 -15.54
N LEU A 162 23.69 15.99 -14.70
CA LEU A 162 24.40 15.28 -13.64
C LEU A 162 23.41 14.74 -12.61
N ALA A 163 23.27 13.41 -12.59
CA ALA A 163 22.35 12.75 -11.70
C ALA A 163 22.92 12.58 -10.29
N GLY A 164 22.05 12.74 -9.29
CA GLY A 164 22.32 12.41 -7.89
C GLY A 164 21.99 10.96 -7.55
N LEU A 165 21.78 10.68 -6.26
CA LEU A 165 21.40 9.34 -5.77
C LEU A 165 20.15 8.84 -6.50
N GLY A 166 20.18 7.57 -6.90
CA GLY A 166 19.07 6.94 -7.62
C GLY A 166 18.93 7.42 -9.07
N CYS A 167 19.98 8.00 -9.68
CA CYS A 167 19.96 8.50 -11.06
C CYS A 167 18.96 9.65 -11.30
N THR A 168 18.64 10.43 -10.26
CA THR A 168 17.72 11.57 -10.36
C THR A 168 18.43 12.76 -11.01
N THR A 169 17.98 13.23 -12.18
CA THR A 169 18.50 14.45 -12.83
C THR A 169 17.79 15.72 -12.31
N PRO A 170 18.40 16.92 -12.48
CA PRO A 170 17.74 18.19 -12.13
C PRO A 170 16.37 18.37 -12.80
N LEU A 171 16.22 17.97 -14.07
CA LEU A 171 14.95 18.02 -14.79
C LEU A 171 13.91 17.08 -14.18
N LEU A 172 14.30 15.85 -13.84
CA LEU A 172 13.42 14.85 -13.23
C LEU A 172 12.96 15.30 -11.83
N ALA A 173 13.87 15.82 -11.00
CA ALA A 173 13.53 16.35 -9.67
C ALA A 173 12.56 17.55 -9.77
N ALA A 174 12.79 18.46 -10.71
CA ALA A 174 11.90 19.58 -10.97
C ALA A 174 10.51 19.10 -11.46
N ALA A 175 10.47 18.06 -12.28
CA ALA A 175 9.23 17.48 -12.80
C ALA A 175 8.40 16.78 -11.71
N GLU A 176 9.04 15.99 -10.83
CA GLU A 176 8.39 15.33 -9.69
C GLU A 176 7.78 16.31 -8.69
N ARG A 177 8.39 17.49 -8.54
CA ARG A 177 7.91 18.56 -7.65
C ARG A 177 7.00 19.57 -8.35
N GLY A 178 6.69 19.39 -9.63
CA GLY A 178 5.79 20.27 -10.39
C GLY A 178 6.34 21.66 -10.66
N ARG A 179 7.65 21.83 -10.77
CA ARG A 179 8.31 23.13 -10.97
C ARG A 179 8.26 23.55 -12.45
N LEU A 180 7.09 23.98 -12.93
CA LEU A 180 6.83 24.31 -14.34
C LEU A 180 7.89 25.23 -14.96
N ASP A 181 8.20 26.35 -14.30
CA ASP A 181 9.11 27.34 -14.87
C ASP A 181 10.56 26.85 -14.92
N VAL A 182 10.97 26.04 -13.95
CA VAL A 182 12.29 25.39 -13.93
C VAL A 182 12.40 24.37 -15.05
N VAL A 183 11.39 23.50 -15.21
CA VAL A 183 11.38 22.51 -16.29
C VAL A 183 11.37 23.19 -17.66
N ARG A 184 10.56 24.23 -17.85
CA ARG A 184 10.57 25.04 -19.09
C ARG A 184 11.97 25.57 -19.41
N PHE A 185 12.65 26.12 -18.40
CA PHE A 185 13.99 26.66 -18.57
C PHE A 185 15.03 25.56 -18.88
N LEU A 186 15.02 24.45 -18.14
CA LEU A 186 15.96 23.35 -18.35
C LEU A 186 15.80 22.71 -19.73
N LEU A 187 14.56 22.50 -20.20
CA LEU A 187 14.31 22.04 -21.57
C LEU A 187 14.82 23.03 -22.62
N ALA A 188 14.61 24.33 -22.41
CA ALA A 188 15.12 25.36 -23.32
C ALA A 188 16.67 25.40 -23.37
N LYS A 189 17.34 24.92 -22.32
CA LYS A 189 18.80 24.77 -22.25
C LYS A 189 19.31 23.40 -22.72
N GLY A 190 18.42 22.50 -23.16
CA GLY A 190 18.78 21.21 -23.73
C GLY A 190 19.01 20.11 -22.71
N ALA A 191 18.49 20.21 -21.49
CA ALA A 191 18.51 19.11 -20.52
C ALA A 191 17.80 17.87 -21.08
N ASP A 192 18.31 16.69 -20.74
CA ASP A 192 17.80 15.42 -21.24
C ASP A 192 16.42 15.12 -20.64
N LYS A 193 15.40 15.24 -21.49
CA LYS A 193 14.00 14.98 -21.16
C LYS A 193 13.64 13.48 -21.11
N GLU A 194 14.56 12.61 -21.52
CA GLU A 194 14.40 11.15 -21.49
C GLU A 194 15.21 10.49 -20.37
N ALA A 195 16.02 11.25 -19.64
CA ALA A 195 16.85 10.73 -18.55
C ALA A 195 15.98 10.12 -17.44
N ALA A 196 16.09 8.81 -17.25
CA ALA A 196 15.32 8.09 -16.25
C ALA A 196 16.09 7.84 -14.95
N ASP A 197 15.36 7.79 -13.83
CA ASP A 197 15.91 7.38 -12.54
C ASP A 197 16.18 5.85 -12.48
N ALA A 198 16.71 5.38 -11.35
CA ALA A 198 17.02 3.97 -11.13
C ALA A 198 15.80 3.04 -11.19
N ARG A 199 14.59 3.58 -11.12
CA ARG A 199 13.30 2.87 -11.24
C ARG A 199 12.75 2.94 -12.68
N GLY A 200 13.43 3.63 -13.59
CA GLY A 200 12.96 3.85 -14.97
C GLY A 200 11.94 4.97 -15.11
N VAL A 201 11.75 5.84 -14.10
CA VAL A 201 10.83 6.98 -14.17
C VAL A 201 11.49 8.09 -14.99
N THR A 202 10.85 8.55 -16.08
CA THR A 202 11.28 9.71 -16.86
C THR A 202 10.64 11.02 -16.37
N PRO A 203 11.14 12.20 -16.76
CA PRO A 203 10.51 13.49 -16.44
C PRO A 203 9.02 13.55 -16.84
N LEU A 204 8.65 12.96 -17.98
CA LEU A 204 7.26 12.87 -18.41
C LEU A 204 6.42 12.07 -17.41
N LEU A 205 6.91 10.90 -16.97
CA LEU A 205 6.24 10.09 -15.95
C LEU A 205 6.19 10.78 -14.58
N ALA A 206 7.23 11.53 -14.20
CA ALA A 206 7.29 12.31 -12.98
C ALA A 206 6.24 13.46 -12.98
N SER A 207 5.91 14.00 -14.16
CA SER A 207 5.00 15.14 -14.30
C SER A 207 3.51 14.84 -14.12
N LEU A 208 3.08 13.58 -14.01
CA LEU A 208 1.65 13.19 -14.13
C LEU A 208 0.72 13.78 -13.05
N GLY A 209 1.27 14.30 -11.95
CA GLY A 209 0.53 15.06 -10.96
C GLY A 209 0.34 16.54 -11.32
N HIS A 210 0.83 17.01 -12.46
CA HIS A 210 0.97 18.43 -12.81
C HIS A 210 0.58 18.68 -14.28
N LEU A 211 -0.69 19.01 -14.53
CA LEU A 211 -1.29 19.14 -15.88
C LEU A 211 -0.43 19.98 -16.86
N GLN A 212 -0.15 21.23 -16.51
CA GLN A 212 0.60 22.17 -17.37
C GLN A 212 2.03 21.69 -17.64
N LEU A 213 2.60 20.93 -16.72
CA LEU A 213 3.94 20.37 -16.85
C LEU A 213 3.93 19.18 -17.83
N THR A 214 2.94 18.30 -17.70
CA THR A 214 2.76 17.18 -18.62
C THR A 214 2.53 17.68 -20.04
N GLU A 215 1.68 18.70 -20.23
CA GLU A 215 1.47 19.34 -21.53
C GLU A 215 2.78 19.86 -22.12
N LEU A 216 3.56 20.59 -21.32
CA LEU A 216 4.85 21.14 -21.75
C LEU A 216 5.86 20.05 -22.15
N LEU A 217 5.93 18.93 -21.43
CA LEU A 217 6.82 17.82 -21.78
C LEU A 217 6.35 17.09 -23.05
N LEU A 218 5.03 16.94 -23.24
CA LEU A 218 4.47 16.38 -24.47
C LEU A 218 4.69 17.30 -25.67
N GLU A 219 4.55 18.62 -25.50
CA GLU A 219 4.88 19.64 -26.52
C GLU A 219 6.37 19.59 -26.89
N ALA A 220 7.23 19.38 -25.89
CA ALA A 220 8.65 19.16 -26.08
C ALA A 220 8.98 17.81 -26.75
N LYS A 221 7.98 17.00 -27.11
CA LYS A 221 8.12 15.66 -27.69
C LYS A 221 8.90 14.70 -26.78
N ALA A 222 8.68 14.77 -25.47
CA ALA A 222 9.19 13.75 -24.56
C ALA A 222 8.53 12.40 -24.87
N GLU A 223 9.30 11.32 -24.91
CA GLU A 223 8.82 9.98 -25.21
C GLU A 223 8.24 9.31 -23.95
N LEU A 224 7.24 8.46 -24.17
CA LEU A 224 6.60 7.69 -23.12
C LEU A 224 7.22 6.29 -23.06
N ASN A 225 8.55 6.24 -22.89
CA ASN A 225 9.33 5.03 -22.81
C ASN A 225 9.99 4.94 -21.44
N THR A 226 9.88 3.79 -20.78
CA THR A 226 10.74 3.46 -19.64
C THR A 226 11.98 2.76 -20.21
N PRO A 227 13.21 3.26 -20.01
CA PRO A 227 14.39 2.51 -20.39
C PRO A 227 14.48 1.27 -19.51
N GLU A 228 14.15 0.11 -20.08
CA GLU A 228 14.34 -1.18 -19.41
C GLU A 228 15.83 -1.56 -19.51
N LYS A 229 16.42 -2.01 -18.40
CA LYS A 229 17.83 -2.47 -18.38
C LYS A 229 18.08 -3.70 -19.27
N ASP A 230 17.02 -4.39 -19.69
CA ASP A 230 17.10 -5.70 -20.36
C ASP A 230 16.49 -5.70 -21.77
N GLY A 231 16.96 -4.83 -22.68
CA GLY A 231 17.05 -5.08 -24.13
C GLY A 231 15.85 -5.63 -24.95
N LYS A 232 14.64 -5.75 -24.40
CA LYS A 232 13.46 -6.31 -25.10
C LYS A 232 12.52 -5.19 -25.52
N THR A 233 12.92 -4.48 -26.56
CA THR A 233 12.32 -3.27 -27.15
C THR A 233 10.86 -3.42 -27.64
N ARG A 234 10.26 -4.63 -27.62
CA ARG A 234 8.96 -4.88 -28.28
C ARG A 234 7.72 -4.50 -27.44
N TYR A 235 7.85 -4.35 -26.12
CA TYR A 235 6.73 -4.06 -25.20
C TYR A 235 6.97 -2.86 -24.26
N ALA A 236 8.08 -2.13 -24.42
CA ALA A 236 8.50 -1.05 -23.51
C ALA A 236 7.48 0.09 -23.44
N TRP A 237 6.94 0.53 -24.58
CA TRP A 237 5.91 1.57 -24.61
C TRP A 237 4.57 1.06 -24.03
N GLN A 238 4.19 -0.20 -24.24
CA GLN A 238 2.96 -0.77 -23.67
C GLN A 238 3.03 -0.84 -22.14
N ARG A 239 4.19 -1.25 -21.58
CA ARG A 239 4.42 -1.26 -20.14
C ARG A 239 4.55 0.15 -19.56
N ALA A 240 5.17 1.08 -20.27
CA ALA A 240 5.23 2.48 -19.86
C ALA A 240 3.83 3.11 -19.85
N TRP A 241 3.02 2.84 -20.86
CA TRP A 241 1.61 3.25 -20.91
C TRP A 241 0.77 2.55 -19.85
N ALA A 242 0.96 1.26 -19.60
CA ALA A 242 0.30 0.54 -18.50
C ALA A 242 0.64 1.20 -17.16
N THR A 243 1.93 1.43 -16.91
CA THR A 243 2.45 2.07 -15.69
C THR A 243 1.88 3.47 -15.52
N LEU A 244 1.85 4.26 -16.59
CA LEU A 244 1.25 5.61 -16.63
C LEU A 244 -0.24 5.57 -16.33
N THR A 245 -0.97 4.68 -17.00
CA THR A 245 -2.43 4.52 -16.90
C THR A 245 -2.82 4.05 -15.49
N LEU A 246 -2.03 3.15 -14.91
CA LEU A 246 -2.12 2.74 -13.52
C LEU A 246 -1.79 3.86 -12.55
N ARG A 247 -0.73 4.64 -12.79
CA ARG A 247 -0.34 5.73 -11.89
C ARG A 247 -1.40 6.82 -11.84
N VAL A 248 -2.03 7.14 -12.97
CA VAL A 248 -3.22 8.01 -13.03
C VAL A 248 -4.38 7.41 -12.23
N ALA A 249 -4.57 6.10 -12.29
CA ALA A 249 -5.62 5.39 -11.57
C ALA A 249 -5.36 5.25 -10.05
N TYR A 250 -4.10 5.23 -9.60
CA TYR A 250 -3.69 5.14 -8.19
C TYR A 250 -3.58 6.49 -7.47
N TRP A 251 -3.27 7.59 -8.18
CA TRP A 251 -2.98 8.88 -7.57
C TRP A 251 -4.22 9.77 -7.38
N ARG A 252 -4.19 10.66 -6.37
CA ARG A 252 -5.27 11.58 -5.93
C ARG A 252 -5.63 12.68 -6.96
N PRO A 253 -6.75 13.42 -6.81
CA PRO A 253 -7.39 14.14 -7.91
C PRO A 253 -6.64 15.42 -8.22
N VAL A 254 -5.64 15.31 -9.07
CA VAL A 254 -5.27 16.43 -9.93
C VAL A 254 -5.92 16.15 -11.27
N GLN A 255 -6.36 17.21 -11.94
CA GLN A 255 -6.89 17.24 -13.31
C GLN A 255 -5.87 16.58 -14.25
N THR A 256 -5.81 15.26 -14.19
CA THR A 256 -4.86 14.47 -14.95
C THR A 256 -5.28 14.62 -16.40
N PRO A 257 -4.34 14.80 -17.33
CA PRO A 257 -4.63 14.90 -18.75
C PRO A 257 -5.05 13.53 -19.33
N ILE A 258 -6.02 12.87 -18.70
CA ILE A 258 -6.72 11.66 -19.14
C ILE A 258 -7.06 11.79 -20.64
N GLY A 259 -7.68 12.91 -21.03
CA GLY A 259 -8.05 13.18 -22.42
C GLY A 259 -6.89 13.58 -23.34
N LEU A 260 -5.71 13.91 -22.83
CA LEU A 260 -4.54 14.36 -23.58
C LEU A 260 -3.56 13.20 -23.79
N LEU A 261 -3.35 12.40 -22.75
CA LEU A 261 -2.60 11.14 -22.78
C LEU A 261 -3.30 10.15 -23.72
N TRP A 262 -4.58 9.84 -23.49
CA TRP A 262 -5.26 8.78 -24.25
C TRP A 262 -5.83 9.19 -25.62
N ARG A 263 -5.55 10.42 -26.11
CA ARG A 263 -5.83 10.84 -27.50
C ARG A 263 -4.87 10.18 -28.52
N LYS A 264 -3.71 9.75 -28.06
CA LYS A 264 -2.68 9.14 -28.90
C LYS A 264 -3.08 7.71 -29.30
N PRO A 265 -2.88 7.29 -30.57
CA PRO A 265 -3.18 5.93 -30.99
C PRO A 265 -2.43 4.87 -30.17
N GLU A 266 -1.18 5.16 -29.75
CA GLU A 266 -0.37 4.25 -28.95
C GLU A 266 -0.97 4.02 -27.55
N ALA A 267 -1.61 5.04 -26.99
CA ALA A 267 -2.27 4.97 -25.69
C ALA A 267 -3.46 3.99 -25.66
N ARG A 268 -4.20 3.94 -26.76
CA ARG A 268 -5.39 3.07 -26.92
C ARG A 268 -5.03 1.59 -26.95
N ALA A 269 -3.86 1.25 -27.49
CA ALA A 269 -3.39 -0.13 -27.55
C ALA A 269 -2.92 -0.68 -26.20
N SER A 270 -2.79 0.16 -25.16
CA SER A 270 -2.23 -0.22 -23.86
C SER A 270 -3.24 -0.15 -22.70
N LEU A 271 -4.51 0.12 -22.97
CA LEU A 271 -5.54 0.34 -21.93
C LEU A 271 -5.77 -0.89 -21.05
N ASN A 272 -5.62 -2.09 -21.62
CA ASN A 272 -5.81 -3.36 -20.93
C ASN A 272 -4.48 -4.00 -20.50
N CYS A 273 -3.33 -3.33 -20.71
CA CYS A 273 -2.04 -3.89 -20.33
C CYS A 273 -1.94 -3.90 -18.80
N PRO A 274 -1.78 -5.07 -18.17
CA PRO A 274 -1.63 -5.15 -16.73
C PRO A 274 -0.21 -4.79 -16.27
N ASP A 275 -0.04 -4.43 -15.00
CA ASP A 275 1.29 -4.43 -14.36
C ASP A 275 1.76 -5.84 -13.96
N ALA A 276 2.85 -5.89 -13.18
CA ALA A 276 3.41 -7.13 -12.65
C ALA A 276 2.46 -7.87 -11.69
N LEU A 277 1.42 -7.21 -11.17
CA LEU A 277 0.39 -7.78 -10.31
C LEU A 277 -0.91 -8.07 -11.10
N GLY A 278 -0.88 -8.07 -12.42
CA GLY A 278 -2.08 -8.31 -13.23
C GLY A 278 -3.03 -7.12 -13.24
N VAL A 279 -2.70 -6.01 -12.57
CA VAL A 279 -3.64 -4.92 -12.37
C VAL A 279 -3.76 -4.10 -13.65
N THR A 280 -4.99 -3.97 -14.17
CA THR A 280 -5.31 -3.03 -15.25
C THR A 280 -5.67 -1.66 -14.71
N ALA A 281 -5.60 -0.63 -15.55
CA ALA A 281 -5.92 0.71 -15.09
C ALA A 281 -7.39 0.92 -14.73
N LEU A 282 -8.30 0.23 -15.42
CA LEU A 282 -9.71 0.25 -15.05
C LEU A 282 -9.90 -0.36 -13.65
N TRP A 283 -9.21 -1.48 -13.36
CA TRP A 283 -9.21 -2.08 -12.04
C TRP A 283 -8.68 -1.12 -10.97
N ALA A 284 -7.52 -0.49 -11.21
CA ALA A 284 -6.93 0.43 -10.25
C ALA A 284 -7.84 1.65 -10.02
N ALA A 285 -8.49 2.15 -11.08
CA ALA A 285 -9.39 3.28 -10.99
C ALA A 285 -10.64 2.90 -10.19
N ALA A 286 -11.14 1.68 -10.39
CA ALA A 286 -12.28 1.16 -9.68
C ALA A 286 -11.99 1.00 -8.18
N ARG A 287 -10.83 0.44 -7.82
CA ARG A 287 -10.38 0.28 -6.42
C ARG A 287 -10.24 1.61 -5.67
N ASN A 288 -9.75 2.65 -6.36
CA ASN A 288 -9.42 3.95 -5.76
C ASN A 288 -10.52 5.02 -5.94
N ALA A 289 -11.75 4.63 -6.30
CA ALA A 289 -12.89 5.53 -6.48
C ALA A 289 -12.69 6.62 -7.56
N ARG A 290 -11.91 6.35 -8.61
CA ARG A 290 -11.60 7.31 -9.68
C ARG A 290 -12.66 7.30 -10.78
N LEU A 291 -13.83 7.85 -10.48
CA LEU A 291 -14.97 7.88 -11.41
C LEU A 291 -14.64 8.56 -12.74
N ASP A 292 -13.85 9.62 -12.70
CA ASP A 292 -13.37 10.36 -13.88
C ASP A 292 -12.55 9.47 -14.83
N VAL A 293 -11.62 8.71 -14.29
CA VAL A 293 -10.81 7.74 -15.04
C VAL A 293 -11.69 6.60 -15.55
N VAL A 294 -12.58 6.06 -14.70
CA VAL A 294 -13.51 4.99 -15.08
C VAL A 294 -14.40 5.42 -16.26
N HIS A 295 -15.04 6.59 -16.18
CA HIS A 295 -15.86 7.11 -17.28
C HIS A 295 -15.08 7.25 -18.58
N TYR A 296 -13.85 7.78 -18.51
CA TYR A 296 -13.04 7.92 -19.71
C TYR A 296 -12.67 6.58 -20.33
N LEU A 297 -12.23 5.62 -19.52
CA LEU A 297 -11.83 4.29 -19.96
C LEU A 297 -13.04 3.56 -20.58
N LEU A 298 -14.21 3.61 -19.95
CA LEU A 298 -15.42 2.96 -20.46
C LEU A 298 -15.96 3.56 -21.76
N GLN A 299 -15.57 4.79 -22.12
CA GLN A 299 -15.88 5.39 -23.44
C GLN A 299 -15.01 4.83 -24.57
N GLN A 300 -13.91 4.13 -24.26
CA GLN A 300 -13.02 3.57 -25.29
C GLN A 300 -13.54 2.23 -25.80
N GLN A 301 -13.49 2.01 -27.11
CA GLN A 301 -14.11 0.86 -27.79
C GLN A 301 -13.49 -0.51 -27.44
N HIS A 302 -12.24 -0.54 -26.96
CA HIS A 302 -11.48 -1.77 -26.72
C HIS A 302 -11.10 -2.01 -25.25
N VAL A 303 -11.71 -1.28 -24.30
CA VAL A 303 -11.43 -1.51 -22.88
C VAL A 303 -12.09 -2.81 -22.43
N ASP A 304 -11.27 -3.68 -21.85
CA ASP A 304 -11.74 -4.85 -21.13
C ASP A 304 -12.22 -4.40 -19.75
N LYS A 305 -13.52 -4.54 -19.52
CA LYS A 305 -14.22 -4.06 -18.33
C LYS A 305 -14.04 -5.02 -17.15
N ASP A 306 -13.63 -6.24 -17.46
CA ASP A 306 -13.70 -7.40 -16.61
C ASP A 306 -12.31 -7.99 -16.34
N ALA A 307 -11.27 -7.43 -16.95
CA ALA A 307 -9.88 -7.83 -16.77
C ALA A 307 -9.49 -7.90 -15.28
N PRO A 308 -9.21 -9.09 -14.75
CA PRO A 308 -8.90 -9.27 -13.35
C PRO A 308 -7.42 -9.00 -13.04
N ASP A 309 -7.09 -8.84 -11.75
CA ASP A 309 -5.72 -8.87 -11.25
C ASP A 309 -5.19 -10.30 -11.05
N ILE A 310 -3.99 -10.47 -10.46
CA ILE A 310 -3.42 -11.78 -10.15
C ILE A 310 -4.27 -12.62 -9.19
N ASP A 311 -5.09 -11.99 -8.36
CA ASP A 311 -5.99 -12.64 -7.41
C ASP A 311 -7.37 -12.89 -8.06
N SER A 312 -7.47 -12.79 -9.39
CA SER A 312 -8.71 -12.92 -10.16
C SER A 312 -9.77 -11.87 -9.81
N GLU A 313 -9.43 -10.79 -9.09
CA GLU A 313 -10.39 -9.77 -8.66
C GLU A 313 -10.72 -8.83 -9.83
N THR A 314 -12.01 -8.70 -10.18
CA THR A 314 -12.47 -7.83 -11.27
C THR A 314 -12.64 -6.37 -10.81
N PRO A 315 -12.65 -5.38 -11.74
CA PRO A 315 -12.87 -3.97 -11.39
C PRO A 315 -14.18 -3.74 -10.63
N LEU A 316 -15.27 -4.38 -11.06
CA LEU A 316 -16.58 -4.26 -10.41
C LEU A 316 -16.57 -4.84 -8.99
N ARG A 317 -15.86 -5.94 -8.78
CA ARG A 317 -15.73 -6.55 -7.46
C ARG A 317 -14.92 -5.68 -6.51
N SER A 318 -13.81 -5.11 -6.98
CA SER A 318 -12.99 -4.18 -6.21
C SER A 318 -13.79 -2.94 -5.80
N ALA A 319 -14.59 -2.37 -6.72
CA ALA A 319 -15.52 -1.28 -6.40
C ALA A 319 -16.58 -1.69 -5.36
N ALA A 320 -17.09 -2.92 -5.47
CA ALA A 320 -18.10 -3.44 -4.56
C ALA A 320 -17.57 -3.73 -3.15
N GLU A 321 -16.34 -4.22 -3.02
CA GLU A 321 -15.68 -4.48 -1.74
C GLU A 321 -15.39 -3.18 -0.97
N HIS A 322 -15.00 -2.11 -1.68
CA HIS A 322 -14.64 -0.83 -1.09
C HIS A 322 -15.82 0.16 -0.98
N GLY A 323 -16.99 -0.18 -1.51
CA GLY A 323 -18.20 0.63 -1.38
C GLY A 323 -18.33 1.78 -2.37
N HIS A 324 -17.62 1.73 -3.50
CA HIS A 324 -17.58 2.82 -4.48
C HIS A 324 -18.82 2.81 -5.39
N PHE A 325 -19.96 3.26 -4.86
CA PHE A 325 -21.27 3.24 -5.54
C PHE A 325 -21.25 3.85 -6.95
N GLU A 326 -20.71 5.05 -7.12
CA GLU A 326 -20.68 5.74 -8.41
C GLU A 326 -19.89 4.96 -9.47
N VAL A 327 -18.77 4.36 -9.06
CA VAL A 327 -17.94 3.51 -9.91
C VAL A 327 -18.65 2.22 -10.27
N ALA A 328 -19.22 1.52 -9.27
CA ALA A 328 -19.98 0.29 -9.50
C ALA A 328 -21.15 0.54 -10.46
N ARG A 329 -21.87 1.66 -10.30
CA ARG A 329 -22.96 2.06 -11.20
C ARG A 329 -22.46 2.32 -12.62
N ALA A 330 -21.32 2.97 -12.78
CA ALA A 330 -20.72 3.22 -14.10
C ALA A 330 -20.29 1.91 -14.80
N LEU A 331 -19.65 0.99 -14.08
CA LEU A 331 -19.25 -0.32 -14.60
C LEU A 331 -20.47 -1.16 -15.03
N LEU A 332 -21.53 -1.20 -14.20
CA LEU A 332 -22.77 -1.90 -14.51
C LEU A 332 -23.50 -1.27 -15.72
N ALA A 333 -23.54 0.06 -15.80
CA ALA A 333 -24.10 0.77 -16.96
C ALA A 333 -23.34 0.44 -18.25
N ALA A 334 -22.03 0.20 -18.15
CA ALA A 334 -21.20 -0.28 -19.25
C ALA A 334 -21.31 -1.79 -19.50
N ARG A 335 -22.17 -2.53 -18.77
CA ARG A 335 -22.34 -3.98 -18.87
C ARG A 335 -21.06 -4.77 -18.52
N ALA A 336 -20.32 -4.34 -17.50
CA ALA A 336 -19.33 -5.20 -16.86
C ALA A 336 -20.03 -6.46 -16.32
N ASP A 337 -19.37 -7.60 -16.41
CA ASP A 337 -19.93 -8.86 -15.91
C ASP A 337 -19.95 -8.83 -14.38
N LEU A 338 -21.16 -8.97 -13.85
CA LEU A 338 -21.46 -8.89 -12.43
C LEU A 338 -21.45 -10.25 -11.73
N GLU A 339 -21.22 -11.33 -12.49
CA GLU A 339 -21.15 -12.71 -11.99
C GLU A 339 -19.72 -13.28 -11.98
N LEU A 340 -18.75 -12.61 -12.62
CA LEU A 340 -17.38 -13.10 -12.62
C LEU A 340 -16.84 -13.22 -11.18
N PRO A 341 -16.51 -14.44 -10.74
CA PRO A 341 -16.00 -14.65 -9.41
C PRO A 341 -14.57 -14.12 -9.30
N GLY A 342 -14.26 -13.45 -8.19
CA GLY A 342 -12.88 -13.20 -7.77
C GLY A 342 -12.20 -14.45 -7.20
N ALA A 343 -11.06 -14.27 -6.52
CA ALA A 343 -10.45 -15.33 -5.71
C ALA A 343 -11.50 -16.08 -4.87
N GLU A 344 -11.37 -17.41 -4.80
CA GLU A 344 -12.27 -18.31 -4.05
C GLU A 344 -13.74 -18.31 -4.52
N GLY A 345 -14.06 -17.91 -5.75
CA GLY A 345 -15.45 -17.95 -6.25
C GLY A 345 -16.31 -16.76 -5.81
N ARG A 346 -15.69 -15.67 -5.33
CA ARG A 346 -16.41 -14.63 -4.59
C ARG A 346 -17.11 -13.63 -5.54
N ALA A 347 -18.44 -13.61 -5.59
CA ALA A 347 -19.20 -12.65 -6.42
C ALA A 347 -19.20 -11.19 -5.86
N PRO A 348 -19.37 -10.15 -6.70
CA PRO A 348 -19.47 -8.74 -6.27
C PRO A 348 -20.55 -8.47 -5.21
N LEU A 349 -21.75 -9.06 -5.36
CA LEU A 349 -22.86 -8.90 -4.42
C LEU A 349 -22.49 -9.37 -3.00
N ARG A 350 -21.75 -10.48 -2.90
CA ARG A 350 -21.28 -11.03 -1.63
C ARG A 350 -20.29 -10.07 -0.94
N ALA A 351 -19.35 -9.49 -1.69
CA ALA A 351 -18.41 -8.52 -1.12
C ALA A 351 -19.12 -7.26 -0.59
N ALA A 352 -20.02 -6.67 -1.38
CA ALA A 352 -20.80 -5.51 -0.95
C ALA A 352 -21.67 -5.84 0.29
N ALA A 353 -22.28 -7.02 0.33
CA ALA A 353 -23.09 -7.48 1.46
C ALA A 353 -22.27 -7.70 2.74
N GLN A 354 -21.09 -8.32 2.62
CA GLN A 354 -20.18 -8.58 3.73
C GLN A 354 -19.67 -7.29 4.39
N HIS A 355 -19.40 -6.25 3.59
CA HIS A 355 -18.85 -4.98 4.07
C HIS A 355 -19.91 -3.91 4.37
N GLY A 356 -21.20 -4.21 4.19
CA GLY A 356 -22.27 -3.28 4.57
C GLY A 356 -22.59 -2.19 3.55
N HIS A 357 -22.16 -2.34 2.30
CA HIS A 357 -22.27 -1.29 1.26
C HIS A 357 -23.69 -1.23 0.67
N HIS A 358 -24.55 -0.50 1.37
CA HIS A 358 -25.98 -0.36 1.13
C HIS A 358 -26.36 0.02 -0.31
N GLU A 359 -25.77 1.07 -0.86
CA GLU A 359 -26.06 1.61 -2.18
C GLU A 359 -25.54 0.70 -3.28
N VAL A 360 -24.36 0.09 -3.07
CA VAL A 360 -23.80 -0.88 -4.02
C VAL A 360 -24.66 -2.13 -4.11
N VAL A 361 -25.10 -2.68 -2.98
CA VAL A 361 -26.01 -3.84 -2.97
C VAL A 361 -27.30 -3.53 -3.73
N GLN A 362 -27.90 -2.35 -3.52
CA GLN A 362 -29.09 -1.95 -4.27
C GLN A 362 -28.81 -1.86 -5.78
N CYS A 363 -27.67 -1.31 -6.17
CA CYS A 363 -27.27 -1.19 -7.57
C CYS A 363 -27.06 -2.56 -8.25
N LEU A 364 -26.41 -3.50 -7.55
CA LEU A 364 -26.19 -4.86 -8.03
C LEU A 364 -27.50 -5.64 -8.16
N LEU A 365 -28.39 -5.53 -7.17
CA LEU A 365 -29.72 -6.18 -7.21
C LEU A 365 -30.60 -5.60 -8.33
N ALA A 366 -30.58 -4.28 -8.53
CA ALA A 366 -31.28 -3.64 -9.65
C ALA A 366 -30.75 -4.11 -11.01
N SER A 367 -29.48 -4.51 -11.07
CA SER A 367 -28.82 -5.09 -12.26
C SER A 367 -29.01 -6.61 -12.40
N ARG A 368 -29.85 -7.22 -11.56
CA ARG A 368 -30.18 -8.66 -11.52
C ARG A 368 -29.00 -9.59 -11.18
N ALA A 369 -28.13 -9.15 -10.27
CA ALA A 369 -27.11 -10.03 -9.69
C ALA A 369 -27.73 -11.29 -9.07
N ALA A 370 -27.06 -12.43 -9.23
CA ALA A 370 -27.43 -13.70 -8.65
C ALA A 370 -27.43 -13.60 -7.12
N LEU A 371 -28.63 -13.50 -6.58
CA LEU A 371 -28.88 -13.22 -5.17
C LEU A 371 -28.29 -14.28 -4.23
N ASP A 372 -28.23 -15.53 -4.71
CA ASP A 372 -27.87 -16.70 -3.93
C ASP A 372 -26.62 -17.42 -4.48
N ALA A 373 -25.82 -16.78 -5.33
CA ALA A 373 -24.58 -17.39 -5.83
C ALA A 373 -23.61 -17.64 -4.67
N SER A 374 -23.15 -18.88 -4.48
CA SER A 374 -22.16 -19.24 -3.48
C SER A 374 -20.75 -19.32 -4.07
N CYS A 375 -19.75 -19.04 -3.24
CA CYS A 375 -18.33 -19.14 -3.60
C CYS A 375 -17.79 -20.57 -3.45
N GLU A 376 -16.52 -20.83 -3.74
CA GLU A 376 -15.92 -22.19 -3.65
C GLU A 376 -16.06 -22.81 -2.26
N ASN A 377 -15.98 -21.98 -1.22
CA ASN A 377 -16.19 -22.37 0.18
C ASN A 377 -17.67 -22.43 0.58
N GLY A 378 -18.58 -22.38 -0.39
CA GLY A 378 -19.99 -22.42 -0.09
C GLY A 378 -20.44 -21.21 0.75
N ARG A 379 -20.30 -20.00 0.22
CA ARG A 379 -20.74 -18.81 0.95
C ARG A 379 -21.68 -17.95 0.13
N THR A 380 -22.98 -18.01 0.43
CA THR A 380 -24.00 -17.10 -0.13
C THR A 380 -23.85 -15.65 0.36
N PRO A 381 -24.36 -14.64 -0.37
CA PRO A 381 -24.38 -13.25 0.06
C PRO A 381 -25.19 -13.05 1.36
N LEU A 382 -26.32 -13.75 1.51
CA LEU A 382 -27.14 -13.69 2.72
C LEU A 382 -26.41 -14.24 3.95
N ARG A 383 -25.65 -15.33 3.80
CA ARG A 383 -24.82 -15.88 4.87
C ARG A 383 -23.71 -14.91 5.27
N ALA A 384 -23.04 -14.28 4.30
CA ALA A 384 -22.00 -13.29 4.56
C ALA A 384 -22.56 -12.03 5.27
N ALA A 385 -23.73 -11.55 4.85
CA ALA A 385 -24.47 -10.47 5.49
C ALA A 385 -24.86 -10.81 6.95
N ALA A 386 -25.34 -12.04 7.18
CA ALA A 386 -25.68 -12.53 8.51
C ALA A 386 -24.45 -12.68 9.42
N GLU A 387 -23.30 -13.12 8.89
CA GLU A 387 -22.04 -13.20 9.63
C GLU A 387 -21.52 -11.80 10.02
N ALA A 388 -21.62 -10.83 9.10
CA ALA A 388 -21.21 -9.44 9.32
C ALA A 388 -22.18 -8.64 10.21
N GLY A 389 -23.42 -9.11 10.36
CA GLY A 389 -24.44 -8.46 11.17
C GLY A 389 -25.19 -7.32 10.47
N GLN A 390 -25.17 -7.27 9.13
CA GLN A 390 -25.67 -6.14 8.34
C GLN A 390 -26.41 -6.60 7.09
N LEU A 391 -27.22 -5.74 6.48
CA LEU A 391 -27.87 -5.93 5.17
C LEU A 391 -28.83 -7.13 4.97
N VAL A 392 -29.01 -8.01 5.96
CA VAL A 392 -29.90 -9.17 5.90
C VAL A 392 -31.34 -8.79 5.53
N SER A 393 -31.90 -7.74 6.14
CA SER A 393 -33.27 -7.30 5.83
C SER A 393 -33.46 -6.90 4.36
N ARG A 394 -32.44 -6.31 3.72
CA ARG A 394 -32.49 -5.92 2.31
C ARG A 394 -32.42 -7.14 1.39
N LEU A 395 -31.55 -8.10 1.70
CA LEU A 395 -31.43 -9.33 0.92
C LEU A 395 -32.70 -10.20 1.03
N ILE A 396 -33.28 -10.31 2.23
CA ILE A 396 -34.57 -11.00 2.43
C ILE A 396 -35.70 -10.27 1.69
N SER A 397 -35.73 -8.93 1.72
CA SER A 397 -36.70 -8.15 0.93
C SER A 397 -36.54 -8.36 -0.58
N ALA A 398 -35.33 -8.65 -1.04
CA ALA A 398 -35.04 -9.03 -2.41
C ALA A 398 -35.36 -10.51 -2.72
N LYS A 399 -35.91 -11.26 -1.75
CA LYS A 399 -36.25 -12.69 -1.78
C LYS A 399 -35.04 -13.63 -1.79
N ALA A 400 -33.99 -13.29 -1.06
CA ALA A 400 -32.85 -14.19 -0.86
C ALA A 400 -33.30 -15.44 -0.10
N ASP A 401 -32.81 -16.60 -0.52
CA ASP A 401 -33.19 -17.86 0.10
C ASP A 401 -32.47 -18.05 1.44
N SER A 402 -33.21 -17.95 2.54
CA SER A 402 -32.70 -18.16 3.91
C SER A 402 -32.35 -19.61 4.21
N THR A 403 -32.83 -20.56 3.39
CA THR A 403 -32.60 -22.01 3.55
C THR A 403 -31.36 -22.51 2.83
N LYS A 404 -30.88 -21.75 1.84
CA LYS A 404 -29.64 -22.08 1.15
C LYS A 404 -28.49 -22.11 2.14
N SER A 405 -27.93 -23.30 2.24
CA SER A 405 -26.77 -23.59 3.04
C SER A 405 -25.76 -24.28 2.14
N ASP A 406 -24.52 -23.89 2.32
CA ASP A 406 -23.43 -24.64 1.73
C ASP A 406 -22.75 -25.39 2.88
N GLU A 407 -22.54 -26.69 2.69
CA GLU A 407 -22.14 -27.63 3.76
C GLU A 407 -23.11 -27.61 4.97
N GLY A 408 -24.39 -27.34 4.74
CA GLY A 408 -25.43 -27.29 5.79
C GLY A 408 -25.38 -26.04 6.69
N MET A 409 -24.41 -25.14 6.50
CA MET A 409 -24.30 -23.92 7.30
C MET A 409 -25.22 -22.79 6.76
N THR A 410 -26.33 -22.55 7.44
CA THR A 410 -27.33 -21.52 7.07
C THR A 410 -26.95 -20.13 7.58
N PRO A 411 -27.58 -19.04 7.08
CA PRO A 411 -27.42 -17.70 7.63
C PRO A 411 -27.77 -17.60 9.12
N LEU A 412 -28.73 -18.39 9.61
CA LEU A 412 -29.10 -18.42 11.04
C LEU A 412 -27.96 -18.94 11.90
N HIS A 413 -27.22 -19.97 11.46
CA HIS A 413 -26.02 -20.44 12.16
C HIS A 413 -24.99 -19.32 12.34
N ALA A 414 -24.76 -18.54 11.28
CA ALA A 414 -23.80 -17.44 11.29
C ALA A 414 -24.25 -16.31 12.23
N ALA A 415 -25.51 -15.87 12.13
CA ALA A 415 -26.07 -14.83 13.00
C ALA A 415 -26.08 -15.26 14.47
N ALA A 416 -26.47 -16.50 14.76
CA ALA A 416 -26.51 -17.08 16.10
C ALA A 416 -25.12 -17.20 16.73
N GLY A 417 -24.14 -17.73 16.00
CA GLY A 417 -22.76 -17.85 16.48
C GLY A 417 -22.06 -16.51 16.69
N LYS A 418 -22.41 -15.48 15.92
CA LYS A 418 -21.87 -14.11 16.08
C LYS A 418 -22.65 -13.24 17.07
N GLY A 419 -23.82 -13.70 17.54
CA GLY A 419 -24.65 -12.97 18.51
C GLY A 419 -25.45 -11.82 17.92
N HIS A 420 -25.77 -11.85 16.62
CA HIS A 420 -26.50 -10.78 15.94
C HIS A 420 -28.01 -10.88 16.20
N LEU A 421 -28.43 -10.58 17.43
CA LEU A 421 -29.81 -10.78 17.93
C LEU A 421 -30.89 -10.14 17.04
N ARG A 422 -30.61 -8.95 16.48
CA ARG A 422 -31.56 -8.23 15.61
C ARG A 422 -31.88 -8.98 14.31
N LEU A 423 -31.03 -9.93 13.91
CA LEU A 423 -31.18 -10.70 12.69
C LEU A 423 -31.88 -12.04 12.91
N LEU A 424 -31.88 -12.58 14.13
CA LEU A 424 -32.47 -13.88 14.42
C LEU A 424 -33.96 -13.97 14.08
N PRO A 425 -34.82 -12.96 14.40
CA PRO A 425 -36.23 -12.99 14.02
C PRO A 425 -36.48 -13.01 12.51
N LEU A 426 -35.49 -12.63 11.70
CA LEU A 426 -35.62 -12.60 10.25
C LEU A 426 -35.18 -13.92 9.59
N LEU A 427 -34.58 -14.85 10.34
CA LEU A 427 -33.91 -16.04 9.81
C LEU A 427 -34.42 -17.36 10.45
N THR A 428 -35.58 -17.33 11.10
CA THR A 428 -36.14 -18.45 11.88
C THR A 428 -36.49 -19.69 11.07
N ASP A 429 -36.56 -19.58 9.74
CA ASP A 429 -36.94 -20.68 8.83
C ASP A 429 -35.98 -21.91 8.89
N THR A 430 -34.79 -21.72 9.45
CA THR A 430 -33.75 -22.77 9.55
C THR A 430 -33.35 -23.12 10.98
N LEU A 431 -34.30 -23.00 11.93
CA LEU A 431 -34.06 -23.20 13.36
C LEU A 431 -33.36 -24.53 13.71
N GLU A 432 -33.75 -25.61 13.03
CA GLU A 432 -33.25 -26.98 13.25
C GLU A 432 -32.32 -27.48 12.13
N ALA A 433 -31.86 -26.58 11.25
CA ALA A 433 -30.92 -26.97 10.21
C ALA A 433 -29.61 -27.45 10.85
N ARG A 434 -28.99 -28.47 10.25
CA ARG A 434 -27.72 -29.04 10.71
C ARG A 434 -26.62 -28.76 9.70
N ASP A 435 -25.51 -28.23 10.17
CA ASP A 435 -24.31 -28.04 9.36
C ASP A 435 -23.49 -29.34 9.18
N HIS A 436 -22.35 -29.27 8.50
CA HIS A 436 -21.45 -30.41 8.26
C HIS A 436 -20.93 -31.09 9.54
N LEU A 437 -20.95 -30.41 10.69
CA LEU A 437 -20.65 -31.01 11.99
C LEU A 437 -21.88 -31.63 12.64
N GLY A 438 -23.06 -31.52 12.04
CA GLY A 438 -24.33 -31.85 12.66
C GLY A 438 -24.80 -30.78 13.66
N ALA A 439 -24.17 -29.60 13.70
CA ALA A 439 -24.51 -28.56 14.66
C ALA A 439 -25.73 -27.76 14.23
N THR A 440 -26.61 -27.47 15.18
CA THR A 440 -27.73 -26.55 15.02
C THR A 440 -27.30 -25.10 15.28
N PRO A 441 -28.09 -24.09 14.89
CA PRO A 441 -27.84 -22.70 15.23
C PRO A 441 -27.73 -22.46 16.74
N LEU A 442 -28.55 -23.16 17.55
CA LEU A 442 -28.50 -23.09 19.01
C LEU A 442 -27.16 -23.63 19.53
N TRP A 443 -26.68 -24.75 18.98
CA TRP A 443 -25.37 -25.28 19.34
C TRP A 443 -24.24 -24.31 19.01
N ARG A 444 -24.28 -23.65 17.84
CA ARG A 444 -23.29 -22.63 17.44
C ARG A 444 -23.32 -21.42 18.38
N ALA A 445 -24.50 -20.93 18.77
CA ALA A 445 -24.64 -19.86 19.75
C ALA A 445 -24.09 -20.27 21.13
N ALA A 446 -24.39 -21.49 21.59
CA ALA A 446 -23.93 -22.01 22.87
C ALA A 446 -22.40 -22.18 22.91
N ARG A 447 -21.82 -22.75 21.85
CA ARG A 447 -20.36 -22.89 21.70
C ARG A 447 -19.65 -21.53 21.61
N ALA A 448 -20.31 -20.50 21.07
CA ALA A 448 -19.75 -19.16 20.98
C ALA A 448 -20.01 -18.29 22.22
N GLY A 449 -20.78 -18.78 23.21
CA GLY A 449 -21.10 -18.06 24.43
C GLY A 449 -22.17 -16.96 24.27
N GLN A 450 -22.97 -17.03 23.22
CA GLN A 450 -23.95 -16.00 22.87
C GLN A 450 -25.26 -16.19 23.66
N VAL A 451 -25.27 -15.77 24.92
CA VAL A 451 -26.36 -16.01 25.90
C VAL A 451 -27.73 -15.61 25.37
N GLU A 452 -27.88 -14.38 24.89
CA GLU A 452 -29.17 -13.87 24.42
C GLU A 452 -29.62 -14.55 23.11
N ALA A 453 -28.68 -15.02 22.28
CA ALA A 453 -29.03 -15.79 21.08
C ALA A 453 -29.52 -17.19 21.45
N VAL A 454 -28.89 -17.84 22.45
CA VAL A 454 -29.34 -19.13 22.99
C VAL A 454 -30.74 -19.01 23.59
N LYS A 455 -30.99 -17.97 24.40
CA LYS A 455 -32.32 -17.70 24.96
C LYS A 455 -33.37 -17.51 23.87
N PHE A 456 -33.09 -16.63 22.90
CA PHE A 456 -33.99 -16.38 21.78
C PHE A 456 -34.33 -17.66 21.02
N LEU A 457 -33.32 -18.47 20.67
CA LEU A 457 -33.53 -19.71 19.91
C LEU A 457 -34.34 -20.74 20.72
N ALA A 458 -34.04 -20.91 22.00
CA ALA A 458 -34.80 -21.81 22.87
C ALA A 458 -36.26 -21.37 23.05
N GLU A 459 -36.52 -20.07 23.23
CA GLU A 459 -37.87 -19.50 23.32
C GLU A 459 -38.67 -19.69 22.02
N HIS A 460 -37.99 -19.77 20.87
CA HIS A 460 -38.61 -20.03 19.56
C HIS A 460 -38.70 -21.53 19.22
N GLY A 461 -38.46 -22.42 20.20
CA GLY A 461 -38.67 -23.85 20.07
C GLY A 461 -37.49 -24.65 19.55
N ALA A 462 -36.27 -24.11 19.63
CA ALA A 462 -35.08 -24.85 19.23
C ALA A 462 -34.77 -25.99 20.19
N ASP A 463 -34.46 -27.18 19.68
CA ASP A 463 -34.11 -28.34 20.50
C ASP A 463 -32.77 -28.13 21.22
N THR A 464 -32.81 -28.12 22.56
CA THR A 464 -31.64 -27.93 23.43
C THR A 464 -30.80 -29.18 23.59
N ASP A 465 -31.37 -30.36 23.32
CA ASP A 465 -30.72 -31.67 23.54
C ASP A 465 -30.07 -32.23 22.26
N CYS A 466 -30.14 -31.50 21.15
CA CYS A 466 -29.46 -31.84 19.92
C CYS A 466 -27.94 -32.00 20.11
N PHE A 467 -27.39 -33.03 19.47
CA PHE A 467 -25.95 -33.34 19.48
C PHE A 467 -25.35 -33.25 18.07
N VAL A 468 -24.09 -32.83 18.03
CA VAL A 468 -23.26 -32.84 16.80
C VAL A 468 -22.75 -34.25 16.51
N ASN A 469 -22.09 -34.43 15.36
CA ASN A 469 -21.53 -35.71 14.92
C ASN A 469 -20.52 -36.33 15.90
N THR A 470 -19.90 -35.52 16.78
CA THR A 470 -19.02 -36.01 17.87
C THR A 470 -19.78 -36.50 19.11
N GLY A 471 -21.12 -36.45 19.10
CA GLY A 471 -21.98 -36.78 20.24
C GLY A 471 -22.14 -35.65 21.26
N GLN A 472 -21.57 -34.47 21.00
CA GLN A 472 -21.56 -33.37 21.95
C GLN A 472 -22.84 -32.51 21.90
N THR A 473 -23.49 -32.26 23.04
CA THR A 473 -24.66 -31.36 23.12
C THR A 473 -24.27 -29.89 23.25
N ALA A 474 -25.23 -28.98 23.05
CA ALA A 474 -25.00 -27.54 23.23
C ALA A 474 -24.55 -27.18 24.66
N LEU A 475 -25.11 -27.86 25.66
CA LEU A 475 -24.73 -27.72 27.07
C LEU A 475 -23.27 -28.16 27.32
N GLN A 476 -22.85 -29.28 26.73
CA GLN A 476 -21.47 -29.76 26.85
C GLN A 476 -20.49 -28.80 26.17
N ALA A 477 -20.82 -28.31 24.96
CA ALA A 477 -19.99 -27.32 24.26
C ALA A 477 -19.84 -26.01 25.03
N ALA A 478 -20.90 -25.51 25.66
CA ALA A 478 -20.86 -24.34 26.52
C ALA A 478 -20.04 -24.58 27.81
N THR A 479 -20.11 -25.79 28.37
CA THR A 479 -19.35 -26.19 29.56
C THR A 479 -17.85 -26.26 29.27
N GLU A 480 -17.45 -26.90 28.17
CA GLU A 480 -16.04 -27.01 27.75
C GLU A 480 -15.38 -25.65 27.50
N ARG A 481 -16.15 -24.67 27.01
CA ARG A 481 -15.65 -23.31 26.78
C ARG A 481 -15.87 -22.36 27.96
N CYS A 482 -16.35 -22.88 29.10
CA CYS A 482 -16.58 -22.12 30.33
C CYS A 482 -17.60 -20.97 30.17
N HIS A 483 -18.63 -21.14 29.36
CA HIS A 483 -19.70 -20.15 29.17
C HIS A 483 -20.79 -20.29 30.25
N SER A 484 -20.47 -19.89 31.49
CA SER A 484 -21.31 -20.15 32.69
C SER A 484 -22.77 -19.68 32.57
N GLN A 485 -23.03 -18.54 31.94
CA GLN A 485 -24.40 -18.04 31.77
C GLN A 485 -25.22 -18.90 30.80
N VAL A 486 -24.61 -19.40 29.71
CA VAL A 486 -25.24 -20.34 28.78
C VAL A 486 -25.48 -21.68 29.48
N VAL A 487 -24.52 -22.16 30.26
CA VAL A 487 -24.63 -23.42 31.02
C VAL A 487 -25.78 -23.36 32.02
N ASN A 488 -25.90 -22.27 32.78
CA ASN A 488 -26.98 -22.10 33.74
C ASN A 488 -28.34 -22.10 33.04
N PHE A 489 -28.49 -21.32 31.96
CA PHE A 489 -29.74 -21.26 31.20
C PHE A 489 -30.13 -22.61 30.60
N LEU A 490 -29.22 -23.31 29.94
CA LEU A 490 -29.50 -24.61 29.32
C LEU A 490 -29.82 -25.71 30.36
N ARG A 491 -29.23 -25.65 31.56
CA ARG A 491 -29.60 -26.55 32.67
C ARG A 491 -31.01 -26.28 33.19
N GLU A 492 -31.35 -25.01 33.40
CA GLU A 492 -32.69 -24.60 33.82
C GLU A 492 -33.75 -25.04 32.80
N ALA A 493 -33.47 -24.84 31.50
CA ALA A 493 -34.35 -25.28 30.42
C ALA A 493 -34.52 -26.81 30.37
N ALA A 494 -33.45 -27.57 30.58
CA ALA A 494 -33.51 -29.04 30.63
C ALA A 494 -34.28 -29.58 31.85
N ASP A 495 -34.18 -28.91 33.00
CA ASP A 495 -34.91 -29.27 34.22
C ASP A 495 -36.41 -28.95 34.14
N ASP A 496 -36.80 -27.91 33.38
CA ASP A 496 -38.20 -27.57 33.14
C ASP A 496 -38.92 -28.54 32.20
N VAL A 497 -38.23 -29.07 31.17
CA VAL A 497 -38.77 -30.12 30.28
C VAL A 497 -38.94 -31.46 31.01
N ARG A 498 -38.12 -31.74 32.03
CA ARG A 498 -38.18 -32.97 32.84
C ARG A 498 -39.23 -32.95 33.96
N LYS A 499 -39.93 -31.84 34.21
CA LYS A 499 -41.05 -31.81 35.15
C LYS A 499 -42.26 -32.51 34.50
N PRO A 500 -42.87 -33.56 35.11
CA PRO A 500 -44.10 -34.14 34.58
C PRO A 500 -45.16 -33.05 34.54
N ALA A 501 -45.78 -32.85 33.37
CA ALA A 501 -46.84 -31.87 33.16
C ALA A 501 -47.82 -31.91 34.34
N LYS A 502 -47.93 -30.78 35.07
CA LYS A 502 -48.95 -30.63 36.10
C LYS A 502 -50.30 -30.83 35.43
N ARG A 503 -50.89 -32.00 35.70
CA ARG A 503 -52.26 -32.45 35.46
C ARG A 503 -53.20 -31.27 35.15
N CYS A 504 -53.30 -30.86 33.90
CA CYS A 504 -54.38 -30.01 33.45
C CYS A 504 -55.64 -30.88 33.44
N ARG A 505 -56.46 -30.75 34.50
CA ARG A 505 -57.89 -30.99 34.36
C ARG A 505 -58.38 -29.92 33.39
N LEU A 506 -58.82 -30.32 32.22
CA LEU A 506 -60.09 -29.93 31.64
C LEU A 506 -60.32 -30.79 30.39
N SER A 507 -61.56 -31.24 30.28
CA SER A 507 -62.16 -31.98 29.21
C SER A 507 -61.91 -31.32 27.85
N ASP A 508 -61.34 -32.05 26.90
CA ASP A 508 -61.78 -31.97 25.51
C ASP A 508 -61.38 -33.25 24.76
N GLN A 509 -62.41 -34.00 24.36
CA GLN A 509 -62.31 -35.19 23.53
C GLN A 509 -62.04 -34.77 22.08
N SER A 510 -60.79 -34.49 21.71
CA SER A 510 -60.48 -34.36 20.28
C SER A 510 -59.00 -34.47 19.88
N VAL A 511 -58.14 -35.21 20.59
CA VAL A 511 -56.83 -35.60 20.01
C VAL A 511 -56.41 -36.99 20.51
N ALA A 512 -57.23 -37.99 20.20
CA ALA A 512 -56.87 -39.40 20.31
C ALA A 512 -56.82 -40.00 18.91
N PHE A 513 -55.80 -39.68 18.12
CA PHE A 513 -55.43 -40.49 16.96
C PHE A 513 -53.98 -40.19 16.56
N ARG A 514 -53.15 -41.25 16.54
CA ARG A 514 -51.75 -41.34 16.08
C ARG A 514 -50.60 -41.31 17.10
N CYS A 515 -50.79 -41.91 18.28
CA CYS A 515 -49.67 -42.53 19.01
C CYS A 515 -50.05 -43.96 19.40
N ALA A 516 -50.09 -44.85 18.41
CA ALA A 516 -50.21 -46.29 18.61
C ALA A 516 -49.47 -46.98 17.47
N GLN A 517 -48.15 -46.88 17.47
CA GLN A 517 -47.21 -47.81 16.81
C GLN A 517 -45.78 -47.28 17.01
N ALA A 518 -45.15 -47.66 18.12
CA ALA A 518 -43.72 -47.97 18.23
C ALA A 518 -43.30 -48.03 19.71
N GLU A 519 -43.40 -49.23 20.29
CA GLU A 519 -42.47 -49.77 21.29
C GLU A 519 -42.41 -51.30 21.04
N PRO A 520 -41.32 -52.03 21.35
CA PRO A 520 -40.39 -51.73 22.46
C PRO A 520 -38.89 -51.98 22.16
N TRP A 521 -38.00 -51.11 22.66
CA TRP A 521 -36.63 -51.49 23.10
C TRP A 521 -36.25 -50.63 24.31
N ILE A 522 -36.64 -51.09 25.50
CA ILE A 522 -36.06 -50.67 26.78
C ILE A 522 -35.46 -51.91 27.41
N GLU A 523 -34.14 -52.05 27.34
CA GLU A 523 -33.36 -52.76 28.34
C GLU A 523 -31.93 -52.20 28.34
N LYS A 524 -31.39 -52.00 29.55
CA LYS A 524 -30.10 -51.37 29.92
C LYS A 524 -30.04 -49.84 29.81
N CYS A 525 -30.44 -49.17 30.88
CA CYS A 525 -29.49 -48.57 31.84
C CYS A 525 -30.26 -47.77 32.92
N GLU A 526 -30.68 -48.45 33.98
CA GLU A 526 -30.77 -47.85 35.33
C GLU A 526 -29.34 -47.75 35.90
N CYS A 527 -28.94 -46.89 36.82
CA CYS A 527 -29.47 -45.70 37.47
C CYS A 527 -28.28 -45.17 38.31
N TYR A 528 -28.12 -43.85 38.46
CA TYR A 528 -27.50 -43.30 39.66
C TYR A 528 -28.33 -42.11 40.15
N GLY A 529 -29.01 -42.34 41.26
CA GLY A 529 -29.68 -41.38 42.14
C GLY A 529 -29.71 -41.97 43.57
N PRO A 530 -29.77 -41.15 44.64
CA PRO A 530 -28.92 -41.35 45.81
C PRO A 530 -29.63 -41.74 47.11
N ARG A 531 -28.80 -42.00 48.14
CA ARG A 531 -28.95 -41.81 49.61
C ARG A 531 -29.35 -43.00 50.50
N ALA A 532 -28.76 -42.89 51.69
CA ALA A 532 -29.18 -43.38 53.01
C ALA A 532 -28.61 -44.74 53.48
N GLN A 533 -27.43 -44.62 54.10
CA GLN A 533 -27.03 -45.17 55.40
C GLN A 533 -27.90 -46.23 56.09
N ASN A 534 -27.14 -47.20 56.63
CA ASN A 534 -27.38 -48.03 57.82
C ASN A 534 -28.28 -49.26 57.64
N GLU A 535 -27.67 -50.44 57.65
CA GLU A 535 -27.65 -51.38 58.79
C GLU A 535 -26.89 -52.65 58.32
N LEU A 536 -25.66 -52.81 58.79
CA LEU A 536 -25.29 -53.80 59.80
C LEU A 536 -25.54 -55.26 59.39
N THR A 537 -24.41 -55.96 59.19
CA THR A 537 -24.15 -57.35 59.62
C THR A 537 -24.93 -58.45 58.89
N SER A 538 -24.39 -59.61 58.54
CA SER A 538 -23.19 -60.31 58.98
C SER A 538 -22.82 -61.36 57.91
N CYS A 539 -21.53 -61.73 57.92
CA CYS A 539 -21.03 -63.10 57.80
C CYS A 539 -21.36 -63.93 56.54
N GLY A 540 -20.29 -64.42 55.88
CA GLY A 540 -20.33 -65.79 55.36
C GLY A 540 -19.75 -66.04 53.98
N GLN A 541 -18.43 -65.93 53.88
CA GLN A 541 -17.54 -66.96 53.32
C GLN A 541 -17.73 -67.49 51.87
N ASN A 542 -16.67 -67.23 51.09
CA ASN A 542 -15.80 -68.20 50.42
C ASN A 542 -16.28 -69.02 49.20
N LYS A 543 -15.63 -68.75 48.05
CA LYS A 543 -14.68 -69.62 47.28
C LYS A 543 -14.60 -69.10 45.82
N LEU A 544 -13.45 -68.67 45.28
CA LEU A 544 -12.39 -69.48 44.61
C LEU A 544 -13.01 -70.47 43.60
N ALA A 545 -12.66 -70.57 42.32
CA ALA A 545 -11.38 -70.43 41.60
C ALA A 545 -11.66 -70.30 40.07
N ILE A 546 -10.91 -69.51 39.30
CA ILE A 546 -9.78 -69.85 38.40
C ILE A 546 -10.10 -70.82 37.21
N ASP A 547 -9.83 -70.35 35.99
CA ASP A 547 -8.89 -70.92 34.98
C ASP A 547 -9.34 -71.27 33.53
N GLU A 548 -8.49 -70.73 32.62
CA GLU A 548 -8.00 -71.09 31.26
C GLU A 548 -8.92 -71.38 30.05
N GLY A 549 -8.48 -70.85 28.88
CA GLY A 549 -9.04 -71.00 27.52
C GLY A 549 -8.67 -72.33 26.83
N PRO A 550 -8.25 -72.39 25.54
CA PRO A 550 -8.20 -71.40 24.45
C PRO A 550 -8.66 -71.97 23.06
N GLU A 551 -8.26 -71.28 21.96
CA GLU A 551 -8.10 -71.77 20.55
C GLU A 551 -9.36 -72.00 19.69
N GLU A 552 -9.40 -71.89 18.36
CA GLU A 552 -8.67 -71.21 17.27
C GLU A 552 -9.59 -71.40 16.03
N CYS A 553 -9.56 -70.48 15.07
CA CYS A 553 -10.27 -70.59 13.77
C CYS A 553 -9.69 -71.71 12.87
N PRO A 554 -10.39 -72.22 11.82
CA PRO A 554 -10.41 -71.51 10.53
C PRO A 554 -11.63 -71.74 9.60
N ASN A 555 -12.06 -70.68 8.90
CA ASN A 555 -12.14 -70.51 7.43
C ASN A 555 -13.08 -69.36 7.03
#